data_AF-A0A959BJP4-F1
#
_entry.id   AF-A0A959BJP4-F1
#
_cell.length_a   1.000
_cell.length_b   1.000
_cell.length_c   1.000
_cell.angle_alpha   90.00
_cell.angle_beta   90.00
_cell.angle_gamma   90.00
#
_symmetry.space_group_name_H-M   'P 1'
#
loop_
_entity.id
_entity.type
_entity.pdbx_description
1 polymer ?
#
loop_
_entity_poly.entity_id
_entity_poly.type
_entity_poly.pdbx_seq_one_letter_code
_entity_poly.pdbx_strand_id
1 'polypeptide(L)'
;VQAHYLELAQTVRAAFNQQYVTPAGWLLSDSATAYALALQFALLPDATQRQQAGQRLASVVRANGYRISTGFVGTPLICDALCSVGLVDVAYRLLLTRECPSWLYPVTMGATTIWERWDSLLPDGSVNPGKMTSFNHYALGAVADWMHRTIGGLAPAAAGYRHLTMQPQPGGGLTQASTRHQTPYGLASCAWEIEA
;
A
#
# COMPACT_ATOMS: atom_id res chain seq x y z
N VAL A 1 -11.40 -19.55 23.17
CA VAL A 1 -11.05 -19.35 21.74
C VAL A 1 -10.23 -18.07 21.52
N GLN A 2 -10.72 -16.88 21.91
CA GLN A 2 -9.96 -15.62 21.74
C GLN A 2 -8.59 -15.62 22.43
N ALA A 3 -8.52 -16.01 23.72
CA ALA A 3 -7.26 -16.06 24.47
C ALA A 3 -6.21 -16.96 23.80
N HIS A 4 -6.63 -18.12 23.29
CA HIS A 4 -5.77 -19.06 22.57
C HIS A 4 -5.14 -18.43 21.32
N TYR A 5 -5.92 -17.73 20.49
CA TYR A 5 -5.36 -17.09 19.29
C TYR A 5 -4.48 -15.88 19.60
N LEU A 6 -4.74 -15.16 20.69
CA LEU A 6 -3.86 -14.08 21.14
C LEU A 6 -2.50 -14.61 21.62
N GLU A 7 -2.49 -15.71 22.38
CA GLU A 7 -1.26 -16.38 22.81
C GLU A 7 -0.48 -16.94 21.61
N LEU A 8 -1.16 -17.56 20.65
CA LEU A 8 -0.54 -18.05 19.42
C LEU A 8 0.07 -16.89 18.61
N ALA A 9 -0.65 -15.78 18.46
CA ALA A 9 -0.14 -14.60 17.75
C ALA A 9 1.11 -14.02 18.43
N GLN A 10 1.13 -13.97 19.76
CA GLN A 10 2.32 -13.54 20.51
C GLN A 10 3.51 -14.48 20.29
N THR A 11 3.26 -15.79 20.34
CA THR A 11 4.29 -16.82 20.13
C THR A 11 4.88 -16.74 18.71
N VAL A 12 4.02 -16.66 17.69
CA VAL A 12 4.45 -16.54 16.29
C VAL A 12 5.19 -15.23 16.06
N ARG A 13 4.73 -14.11 16.63
CA ARG A 13 5.43 -12.82 16.53
C ARG A 13 6.81 -12.88 17.19
N ALA A 14 6.95 -13.53 18.35
CA ALA A 14 8.25 -13.69 18.98
C ALA A 14 9.22 -14.50 18.13
N ALA A 15 8.76 -15.64 17.59
CA ALA A 15 9.56 -16.47 16.68
C ALA A 15 9.94 -15.72 15.38
N PHE A 16 9.01 -14.96 14.80
CA PHE A 16 9.28 -14.14 13.62
C PHE A 16 10.38 -13.11 13.90
N ASN A 17 10.28 -12.39 15.03
CA ASN A 17 11.29 -11.39 15.40
C ASN A 17 12.66 -12.02 15.59
N GLN A 18 12.72 -13.14 16.32
CA GLN A 18 13.98 -13.84 16.56
C GLN A 18 14.67 -14.29 15.26
N GLN A 19 13.87 -14.76 14.28
CA GLN A 19 14.41 -15.34 13.05
C GLN A 19 14.70 -14.30 11.96
N TYR A 20 13.90 -13.24 11.86
CA TYR A 20 13.89 -12.37 10.68
C TYR A 20 14.16 -10.90 10.96
N VAL A 21 14.18 -10.46 12.22
CA VAL A 21 14.31 -9.03 12.59
C VAL A 21 15.62 -8.79 13.33
N THR A 22 16.42 -7.85 12.83
CA THR A 22 17.65 -7.44 13.51
C THR A 22 17.34 -6.50 14.68
N PRO A 23 18.28 -6.30 15.64
CA PRO A 23 18.10 -5.33 16.72
C PRO A 23 17.82 -3.89 16.26
N ALA A 24 18.21 -3.53 15.04
CA ALA A 24 17.96 -2.24 14.40
C ALA A 24 16.60 -2.17 13.65
N GLY A 25 15.74 -3.18 13.80
CA GLY A 25 14.43 -3.24 13.16
C GLY A 25 14.47 -3.56 11.65
N TRP A 26 15.61 -4.02 11.12
CA TRP A 26 15.70 -4.40 9.71
C TRP A 26 15.29 -5.85 9.52
N LEU A 27 14.70 -6.15 8.36
CA LEU A 27 14.34 -7.52 8.02
C LEU A 27 15.49 -8.21 7.29
N LEU A 28 15.63 -9.52 7.51
CA LEU A 28 16.60 -10.35 6.81
C LEU A 28 16.43 -10.29 5.28
N SER A 29 15.18 -10.28 4.81
CA SER A 29 14.85 -9.96 3.42
C SER A 29 14.58 -8.46 3.31
N ASP A 30 15.54 -7.73 2.77
CA ASP A 30 15.50 -6.28 2.58
C ASP A 30 14.64 -5.89 1.36
N SER A 31 13.37 -6.34 1.34
CA SER A 31 12.42 -6.11 0.25
C SER A 31 11.21 -5.30 0.69
N ALA A 32 10.62 -4.54 -0.24
CA ALA A 32 9.46 -3.72 0.06
C ALA A 32 8.27 -4.53 0.59
N THR A 33 8.04 -5.74 0.07
CA THR A 33 6.99 -6.65 0.54
C THR A 33 7.21 -7.08 1.99
N ALA A 34 8.45 -7.45 2.34
CA ALA A 34 8.76 -7.90 3.70
C ALA A 34 8.48 -6.79 4.72
N TYR A 35 8.94 -5.57 4.44
CA TYR A 35 8.69 -4.43 5.32
C TYR A 35 7.21 -4.06 5.41
N ALA A 36 6.49 -4.06 4.28
CA ALA A 36 5.06 -3.77 4.27
C ALA A 36 4.27 -4.74 5.16
N LEU A 37 4.59 -6.04 5.09
CA LEU A 37 3.99 -7.07 5.95
C LEU A 37 4.33 -6.86 7.43
N ALA A 38 5.61 -6.66 7.76
CA ALA A 38 6.03 -6.49 9.14
C ALA A 38 5.41 -5.26 9.81
N LEU A 39 5.26 -4.16 9.06
CA LEU A 39 4.62 -2.93 9.51
C LEU A 39 3.11 -3.10 9.65
N GLN A 40 2.42 -3.64 8.65
CA GLN A 40 0.96 -3.72 8.68
C GLN A 40 0.42 -4.81 9.60
N PHE A 41 1.18 -5.88 9.83
CA PHE A 41 0.78 -6.96 10.74
C PHE A 41 1.34 -6.80 12.17
N ALA A 42 1.87 -5.63 12.50
CA ALA A 42 2.40 -5.30 13.83
C ALA A 42 3.39 -6.37 14.36
N LEU A 43 4.27 -6.84 13.46
CA LEU A 43 5.24 -7.88 13.79
C LEU A 43 6.45 -7.31 14.54
N LEU A 44 6.79 -6.05 14.30
CA LEU A 44 7.90 -5.38 14.98
C LEU A 44 7.56 -5.10 16.45
N PRO A 45 8.53 -5.26 17.36
CA PRO A 45 8.29 -5.32 18.80
C PRO A 45 7.96 -3.97 19.42
N ASP A 46 8.50 -2.88 18.88
CA ASP A 46 8.36 -1.54 19.44
C ASP A 46 8.29 -0.45 18.37
N ALA A 47 7.95 0.77 18.82
CA ALA A 47 7.79 1.94 17.96
C ALA A 47 9.10 2.39 17.30
N THR A 48 10.25 2.19 17.95
CA THR A 48 11.56 2.56 17.41
C THR A 48 11.92 1.67 16.23
N GLN A 49 11.81 0.35 16.39
CA GLN A 49 12.04 -0.60 15.31
C GLN A 49 11.01 -0.42 14.20
N ARG A 50 9.75 -0.12 14.52
CA ARG A 50 8.73 0.24 13.54
C ARG A 50 9.16 1.43 12.69
N GLN A 51 9.64 2.50 13.33
CA GLN A 51 10.10 3.69 12.61
C GLN A 51 11.32 3.38 11.75
N GLN A 52 12.30 2.64 12.26
CA GLN A 52 13.50 2.23 11.52
C GLN A 52 13.17 1.38 10.29
N ALA A 53 12.28 0.40 10.44
CA ALA A 53 11.77 -0.41 9.34
C ALA A 53 11.05 0.44 8.28
N GLY A 54 10.24 1.40 8.72
CA GLY A 54 9.56 2.36 7.84
C GLY A 54 10.53 3.22 7.02
N GLN A 55 11.56 3.75 7.67
CA GLN A 55 12.61 4.51 6.98
C GLN A 55 13.42 3.63 6.01
N ARG A 56 13.63 2.36 6.35
CA ARG A 56 14.28 1.40 5.45
C ARG A 56 13.41 1.09 4.24
N LEU A 57 12.11 0.84 4.43
CA LEU A 57 11.15 0.68 3.33
C LEU A 57 11.18 1.89 2.38
N ALA A 58 11.13 3.10 2.91
CA ALA A 58 11.22 4.30 2.08
C ALA A 58 12.56 4.42 1.35
N SER A 59 13.67 4.01 1.98
CA SER A 59 14.98 3.94 1.32
C SER A 59 14.99 2.96 0.15
N VAL A 60 14.40 1.77 0.31
CA VAL A 60 14.24 0.77 -0.75
C VAL A 60 13.41 1.33 -1.92
N VAL A 61 12.29 1.99 -1.61
CA VAL A 61 11.43 2.62 -2.63
C VAL A 61 12.19 3.72 -3.39
N ARG A 62 12.89 4.60 -2.66
CA ARG A 62 13.68 5.70 -3.25
C ARG A 62 14.81 5.18 -4.12
N ALA A 63 15.53 4.16 -3.67
CA ALA A 63 16.61 3.53 -4.43
C ALA A 63 16.11 2.89 -5.73
N ASN A 64 14.86 2.41 -5.76
CA ASN A 64 14.23 1.90 -6.98
C ASN A 64 13.68 3.01 -7.90
N GLY A 65 13.92 4.29 -7.58
CA GLY A 65 13.38 5.43 -8.32
C GLY A 65 11.86 5.57 -8.15
N TYR A 66 11.32 5.18 -7.00
CA TYR A 66 9.88 5.17 -6.71
C TYR A 66 9.06 4.23 -7.62
N ARG A 67 9.70 3.27 -8.27
CA ARG A 67 9.02 2.20 -9.01
C ARG A 67 8.57 1.09 -8.06
N ILE A 68 7.41 0.52 -8.32
CA ILE A 68 6.85 -0.52 -7.46
C ILE A 68 7.65 -1.81 -7.57
N SER A 69 7.96 -2.43 -6.42
CA SER A 69 8.71 -3.69 -6.35
C SER A 69 7.98 -4.78 -5.58
N THR A 70 6.69 -4.55 -5.27
CA THR A 70 5.84 -5.54 -4.59
C THR A 70 5.08 -6.41 -5.57
N GLY A 71 4.86 -7.66 -5.19
CA GLY A 71 3.92 -8.57 -5.85
C GLY A 71 2.51 -8.47 -5.24
N PHE A 72 1.70 -9.51 -5.44
CA PHE A 72 0.29 -9.53 -5.00
C PHE A 72 0.11 -9.33 -3.49
N VAL A 73 1.05 -9.81 -2.68
CA VAL A 73 0.95 -9.74 -1.21
C VAL A 73 1.35 -8.36 -0.67
N GLY A 74 2.37 -7.72 -1.25
CA GLY A 74 2.88 -6.43 -0.75
C GLY A 74 2.12 -5.22 -1.27
N THR A 75 1.60 -5.29 -2.50
CA THR A 75 0.89 -4.19 -3.18
C THR A 75 -0.30 -3.64 -2.40
N PRO A 76 -1.19 -4.46 -1.78
CA PRO A 76 -2.28 -3.92 -0.96
C PRO A 76 -1.81 -3.20 0.32
N LEU A 77 -0.55 -3.36 0.73
CA LEU A 77 -0.07 -2.94 2.04
C LEU A 77 0.95 -1.80 1.99
N ILE A 78 1.67 -1.63 0.88
CA ILE A 78 2.86 -0.75 0.82
C ILE A 78 2.55 0.72 1.12
N CYS A 79 1.44 1.24 0.59
CA CYS A 79 1.05 2.63 0.83
C CYS A 79 0.65 2.86 2.29
N ASP A 80 -0.14 1.95 2.89
CA ASP A 80 -0.47 2.00 4.32
C ASP A 80 0.78 1.83 5.20
N ALA A 81 1.74 0.98 4.80
CA ALA A 81 3.00 0.81 5.49
C ALA A 81 3.79 2.11 5.57
N LEU A 82 3.97 2.81 4.46
CA LEU A 82 4.61 4.11 4.41
C LEU A 82 3.84 5.16 5.23
N CYS A 83 2.52 5.24 5.09
CA CYS A 83 1.70 6.22 5.81
C CYS A 83 1.73 5.99 7.33
N SER A 84 1.74 4.73 7.79
CA SER A 84 1.73 4.38 9.22
C SER A 84 2.97 4.79 10.00
N VAL A 85 4.01 5.26 9.31
CA VAL A 85 5.26 5.80 9.88
C VAL A 85 5.49 7.27 9.47
N GLY A 86 4.44 7.92 8.98
CA GLY A 86 4.45 9.34 8.60
C GLY A 86 5.05 9.65 7.23
N LEU A 87 5.29 8.65 6.37
CA LEU A 87 5.93 8.82 5.06
C LEU A 87 4.91 8.86 3.91
N VAL A 88 3.90 9.71 4.09
CA VAL A 88 2.77 9.87 3.16
C VAL A 88 3.24 10.44 1.81
N ASP A 89 4.24 11.32 1.83
CA ASP A 89 4.91 11.88 0.65
C ASP A 89 5.51 10.79 -0.25
N VAL A 90 6.16 9.78 0.35
CA VAL A 90 6.73 8.65 -0.37
C VAL A 90 5.64 7.78 -0.98
N ALA A 91 4.53 7.56 -0.26
CA ALA A 91 3.38 6.80 -0.78
C ALA A 91 2.76 7.48 -2.00
N TYR A 92 2.56 8.81 -1.95
CA TYR A 92 2.08 9.57 -3.10
C TYR A 92 3.05 9.51 -4.28
N ARG A 93 4.35 9.68 -4.03
CA ARG A 93 5.33 9.64 -5.11
C ARG A 93 5.39 8.26 -5.77
N LEU A 94 5.30 7.18 -5.00
CA LEU A 94 5.18 5.82 -5.51
C LEU A 94 3.90 5.61 -6.35
N LEU A 95 2.76 6.14 -5.89
CA LEU A 95 1.48 6.06 -6.62
C LEU A 95 1.53 6.79 -7.96
N LEU A 96 2.20 7.95 -8.00
CA LEU A 96 2.23 8.85 -9.16
C LEU A 96 3.38 8.58 -10.15
N THR A 97 4.27 7.62 -9.84
CA THR A 97 5.30 7.14 -10.78
C THR A 97 4.64 6.62 -12.06
N ARG A 98 5.24 6.93 -13.23
CA ARG A 98 4.72 6.58 -14.55
C ARG A 98 5.60 5.59 -15.31
N GLU A 99 6.83 5.39 -14.87
CA GLU A 99 7.78 4.46 -15.45
C GLU A 99 7.45 3.01 -15.06
N CYS A 100 7.79 2.06 -15.93
CA CYS A 100 7.64 0.64 -15.61
C CYS A 100 8.70 0.20 -14.58
N PRO A 101 8.33 -0.55 -13.51
CA PRO A 101 6.96 -0.89 -13.08
C PRO A 101 6.31 0.22 -12.21
N SER A 102 5.02 0.50 -12.44
CA SER A 102 4.17 1.38 -11.60
C SER A 102 2.69 1.18 -11.91
N TRP A 103 1.79 1.78 -11.12
CA TRP A 103 0.35 1.77 -11.43
C TRP A 103 -0.03 2.64 -12.63
N LEU A 104 0.64 3.77 -12.83
CA LEU A 104 0.33 4.66 -13.96
C LEU A 104 1.02 4.23 -15.25
N TYR A 105 2.05 3.39 -15.20
CA TYR A 105 2.68 2.86 -16.42
C TYR A 105 1.66 2.18 -17.37
N PRO A 106 0.84 1.20 -16.94
CA PRO A 106 -0.21 0.65 -17.80
C PRO A 106 -1.15 1.72 -18.37
N VAL A 107 -1.52 2.73 -17.57
CA VAL A 107 -2.37 3.84 -18.02
C VAL A 107 -1.69 4.64 -19.13
N THR A 108 -0.39 4.93 -19.01
CA THR A 108 0.38 5.60 -20.08
C THR A 108 0.50 4.75 -21.35
N MET A 109 0.36 3.43 -21.22
CA MET A 109 0.35 2.48 -22.33
C MET A 109 -1.07 2.18 -22.86
N GLY A 110 -2.10 2.91 -22.42
CA GLY A 110 -3.48 2.78 -22.91
C GLY A 110 -4.32 1.72 -22.22
N ALA A 111 -3.90 1.20 -21.06
CA ALA A 111 -4.70 0.27 -20.28
C ALA A 111 -6.02 0.87 -19.81
N THR A 112 -7.11 0.10 -19.93
CA THR A 112 -8.42 0.42 -19.36
C THR A 112 -8.79 -0.51 -18.18
N THR A 113 -7.91 -1.45 -17.85
CA THR A 113 -8.04 -2.45 -16.79
C THR A 113 -6.70 -2.63 -16.10
N ILE A 114 -6.70 -3.18 -14.88
CA ILE A 114 -5.46 -3.55 -14.18
C ILE A 114 -4.90 -4.82 -14.82
N TRP A 115 -3.58 -4.84 -15.06
CA TRP A 115 -2.89 -5.99 -15.63
C TRP A 115 -2.43 -6.97 -14.55
N GLU A 116 -2.23 -8.23 -14.93
CA GLU A 116 -1.69 -9.25 -14.03
C GLU A 116 -0.23 -8.97 -13.65
N ARG A 117 0.56 -8.48 -14.61
CA ARG A 117 1.95 -8.09 -14.42
C ARG A 117 2.05 -6.58 -14.51
N TRP A 118 2.98 -6.02 -13.75
CA TRP A 118 3.38 -4.61 -13.91
C TRP A 118 3.83 -4.29 -15.33
N ASP A 119 4.40 -5.28 -16.01
CA ASP A 119 4.99 -5.22 -17.34
C ASP A 119 4.30 -6.19 -18.31
N SER A 120 2.97 -6.40 -18.20
CA SER A 120 2.21 -7.23 -19.16
C SER A 120 2.42 -6.76 -20.61
N LEU A 121 2.56 -5.45 -20.81
CA LEU A 121 3.16 -4.84 -21.99
C LEU A 121 4.52 -4.25 -21.61
N LEU A 122 5.56 -4.60 -22.35
CA LEU A 122 6.91 -4.06 -22.18
C LEU A 122 7.01 -2.63 -22.76
N PRO A 123 8.02 -1.84 -22.37
CA PRO A 123 8.16 -0.46 -22.85
C PRO A 123 8.32 -0.32 -24.37
N ASP A 124 8.74 -1.39 -25.06
CA ASP A 124 8.84 -1.44 -26.52
C ASP A 124 7.51 -1.78 -27.22
N GLY A 125 6.42 -1.97 -26.45
CA GLY A 125 5.11 -2.33 -26.95
C GLY A 125 4.90 -3.83 -27.19
N SER A 126 5.91 -4.67 -26.93
CA SER A 126 5.74 -6.12 -27.01
C SER A 126 5.03 -6.68 -25.77
N VAL A 127 4.28 -7.77 -25.95
CA VAL A 127 3.66 -8.48 -24.84
C VAL A 127 4.73 -9.23 -24.05
N ASN A 128 4.61 -9.22 -22.72
CA ASN A 128 5.51 -9.97 -21.85
C ASN A 128 5.62 -11.45 -22.32
N PRO A 129 6.83 -11.98 -22.54
CA PRO A 129 7.02 -13.32 -23.11
C PRO A 129 6.64 -14.44 -22.13
N GLY A 130 6.34 -14.11 -20.88
CA GLY A 130 5.83 -15.06 -19.89
C GLY A 130 4.53 -15.72 -20.37
N LYS A 131 4.42 -17.04 -20.16
CA LYS A 131 3.23 -17.84 -20.56
C LYS A 131 1.95 -17.47 -19.79
N MET A 132 2.05 -16.66 -18.74
CA MET A 132 0.95 -16.22 -17.89
C MET A 132 0.94 -14.70 -17.89
N THR A 133 0.17 -14.14 -18.82
CA THR A 133 0.06 -12.68 -19.04
C THR A 133 -1.39 -12.33 -19.35
N SER A 134 -2.11 -11.84 -18.35
CA SER A 134 -3.44 -11.24 -18.50
C SER A 134 -3.37 -9.70 -18.43
N PHE A 135 -4.23 -9.06 -19.23
CA PHE A 135 -4.44 -7.61 -19.22
C PHE A 135 -5.67 -7.20 -18.38
N ASN A 136 -6.29 -8.13 -17.65
CA ASN A 136 -7.46 -7.86 -16.82
C ASN A 136 -7.44 -8.73 -15.55
N HIS A 137 -6.74 -8.26 -14.52
CA HIS A 137 -6.55 -8.94 -13.25
C HIS A 137 -6.51 -7.92 -12.09
N TYR A 138 -7.51 -7.94 -11.21
CA TYR A 138 -7.73 -6.86 -10.23
C TYR A 138 -6.69 -6.77 -9.10
N ALA A 139 -5.86 -7.79 -8.90
CA ALA A 139 -4.98 -7.89 -7.71
C ALA A 139 -4.12 -6.64 -7.46
N LEU A 140 -3.52 -6.08 -8.51
CA LEU A 140 -2.67 -4.88 -8.37
C LEU A 140 -3.50 -3.59 -8.22
N GLY A 141 -4.80 -3.64 -8.47
CA GLY A 141 -5.77 -2.58 -8.26
C GLY A 141 -6.18 -2.41 -6.80
N ALA A 142 -5.69 -3.26 -5.89
CA ALA A 142 -5.95 -3.15 -4.46
C ALA A 142 -5.55 -1.78 -3.86
N VAL A 143 -4.67 -1.03 -4.52
CA VAL A 143 -4.32 0.36 -4.15
C VAL A 143 -5.54 1.29 -4.10
N ALA A 144 -6.63 0.97 -4.80
CA ALA A 144 -7.86 1.76 -4.79
C ALA A 144 -8.45 1.91 -3.37
N ASP A 145 -8.28 0.91 -2.50
CA ASP A 145 -8.70 1.02 -1.10
C ASP A 145 -7.94 2.12 -0.35
N TRP A 146 -6.61 2.17 -0.51
CA TRP A 146 -5.80 3.27 0.02
C TRP A 146 -6.21 4.63 -0.55
N MET A 147 -6.50 4.70 -1.86
CA MET A 147 -6.98 5.93 -2.48
C MET A 147 -8.28 6.42 -1.86
N HIS A 148 -9.27 5.55 -1.63
CA HIS A 148 -10.53 5.93 -1.00
C HIS A 148 -10.36 6.40 0.46
N ARG A 149 -9.55 5.67 1.24
CA ARG A 149 -9.37 5.95 2.67
C ARG A 149 -8.45 7.13 2.95
N THR A 150 -7.37 7.29 2.17
CA THR A 150 -6.30 8.25 2.45
C THR A 150 -6.42 9.50 1.58
N ILE A 151 -6.58 9.36 0.26
CA ILE A 151 -6.81 10.53 -0.62
C ILE A 151 -8.23 11.05 -0.40
N GLY A 152 -9.22 10.17 -0.52
CA GLY A 152 -10.63 10.48 -0.33
C GLY A 152 -11.02 10.74 1.13
N GLY A 153 -10.21 10.25 2.07
CA GLY A 153 -10.44 10.43 3.50
C GLY A 153 -11.56 9.58 4.09
N LEU A 154 -12.24 8.72 3.32
CA LEU A 154 -13.45 8.03 3.76
C LEU A 154 -13.17 6.56 4.08
N ALA A 155 -13.31 6.17 5.35
CA ALA A 155 -13.07 4.81 5.82
C ALA A 155 -14.09 4.36 6.88
N PRO A 156 -14.31 3.04 7.06
CA PRO A 156 -15.11 2.54 8.18
C PRO A 156 -14.33 2.69 9.50
N ALA A 157 -14.92 3.36 10.49
CA ALA A 157 -14.41 3.40 11.87
C ALA A 157 -15.00 2.28 12.75
N ALA A 158 -16.05 1.61 12.26
CA ALA A 158 -16.65 0.44 12.87
C ALA A 158 -17.18 -0.51 11.77
N ALA A 159 -17.36 -1.78 12.12
CA ALA A 159 -17.88 -2.79 11.20
C ALA A 159 -19.19 -2.33 10.53
N GLY A 160 -19.29 -2.56 9.22
CA GLY A 160 -20.45 -2.19 8.42
C GLY A 160 -20.64 -0.68 8.22
N TYR A 161 -19.61 0.15 8.43
CA TYR A 161 -19.68 1.62 8.30
C TYR A 161 -20.65 2.30 9.27
N ARG A 162 -20.94 1.66 10.43
CA ARG A 162 -21.79 2.27 11.46
C ARG A 162 -21.21 3.58 12.02
N HIS A 163 -19.88 3.65 12.04
CA HIS A 163 -19.14 4.89 12.25
C HIS A 163 -18.19 5.09 11.08
N LEU A 164 -18.00 6.35 10.70
CA LEU A 164 -17.15 6.77 9.59
C LEU A 164 -15.95 7.53 10.11
N THR A 165 -14.79 7.27 9.53
CA THR A 165 -13.63 8.16 9.61
C THR A 165 -13.66 9.05 8.37
N MET A 166 -13.52 10.36 8.59
CA MET A 166 -13.33 11.39 7.56
C MET A 166 -11.99 12.09 7.81
N GLN A 167 -10.92 11.59 7.19
CA GLN A 167 -9.56 12.05 7.44
C GLN A 167 -8.75 12.06 6.13
N PRO A 168 -9.02 12.99 5.20
CA PRO A 168 -8.21 13.13 3.99
C PRO A 168 -6.78 13.52 4.35
N GLN A 169 -5.82 13.00 3.59
CA GLN A 169 -4.41 13.36 3.71
C GLN A 169 -3.92 13.93 2.37
N PRO A 170 -4.13 15.23 2.09
CA PRO A 170 -3.69 15.84 0.84
C PRO A 170 -2.19 15.68 0.59
N GLY A 171 -1.79 15.49 -0.67
CA GLY A 171 -0.40 15.27 -1.04
C GLY A 171 -0.24 14.96 -2.53
N GLY A 172 1.01 14.74 -2.95
CA GLY A 172 1.31 14.37 -4.35
C GLY A 172 0.94 15.43 -5.40
N GLY A 173 0.75 16.69 -4.98
CA GLY A 173 0.29 17.76 -5.87
C GLY A 173 -1.21 17.73 -6.18
N LEU A 174 -1.98 16.84 -5.54
CA LEU A 174 -3.44 16.87 -5.61
C LEU A 174 -3.95 18.06 -4.80
N THR A 175 -4.72 18.93 -5.44
CA THR A 175 -5.33 20.12 -4.80
C THR A 175 -6.79 19.89 -4.43
N GLN A 176 -7.41 18.82 -4.91
CA GLN A 176 -8.77 18.45 -4.57
C GLN A 176 -9.01 16.96 -4.74
N ALA A 177 -9.97 16.41 -4.00
CA ALA A 177 -10.54 15.09 -4.26
C ALA A 177 -11.98 15.01 -3.77
N SER A 178 -12.76 14.11 -4.38
CA SER A 178 -14.10 13.76 -3.90
C SER A 178 -14.26 12.25 -3.90
N THR A 179 -14.91 11.70 -2.88
CA THR A 179 -15.14 10.27 -2.70
C THR A 179 -16.54 10.05 -2.15
N ARG A 180 -17.22 9.03 -2.67
CA ARG A 180 -18.56 8.64 -2.25
C ARG A 180 -18.63 7.12 -2.10
N HIS A 181 -19.33 6.65 -1.08
CA HIS A 181 -19.52 5.23 -0.84
C HIS A 181 -20.96 4.94 -0.41
N GLN A 182 -21.61 3.99 -1.08
CA GLN A 182 -22.95 3.53 -0.69
C GLN A 182 -22.81 2.54 0.47
N THR A 183 -23.07 3.02 1.69
CA THR A 183 -23.05 2.18 2.90
C THR A 183 -24.41 1.47 3.09
N PRO A 184 -24.50 0.50 4.01
CA PRO A 184 -25.79 -0.04 4.45
C PRO A 184 -26.76 1.01 5.03
N TYR A 185 -26.26 2.18 5.43
CA TYR A 185 -27.03 3.27 6.04
C TYR A 185 -27.36 4.42 5.07
N GLY A 186 -26.91 4.34 3.82
CA GLY A 186 -27.06 5.41 2.83
C GLY A 186 -25.72 5.89 2.27
N LEU A 187 -25.78 6.96 1.47
CA LEU A 187 -24.61 7.53 0.81
C LEU A 187 -23.73 8.30 1.81
N ALA A 188 -22.48 7.87 1.96
CA ALA A 188 -21.44 8.64 2.62
C ALA A 188 -20.59 9.36 1.57
N SER A 189 -20.20 10.61 1.83
CA SER A 189 -19.35 11.39 0.93
C SER A 189 -18.36 12.26 1.68
N CYS A 190 -17.15 12.39 1.12
CA CYS A 190 -16.12 13.32 1.56
C CYS A 190 -15.57 14.05 0.34
N ALA A 191 -15.36 15.36 0.45
CA ALA A 191 -14.72 16.16 -0.58
C ALA A 191 -13.86 17.23 0.10
N TRP A 192 -12.71 17.54 -0.50
CA TRP A 192 -11.81 18.58 -0.03
C TRP A 192 -11.16 19.29 -1.21
N GLU A 193 -10.77 20.54 -0.96
CA GLU A 193 -10.02 21.41 -1.87
C GLU A 193 -9.01 22.21 -1.04
N ILE A 194 -7.81 22.43 -1.58
CA ILE A 194 -6.79 23.31 -1.01
C ILE A 194 -6.98 24.68 -1.64
N GLU A 195 -7.32 25.67 -0.81
CA GLU A 195 -7.39 27.06 -1.24
C GLU A 195 -5.99 27.61 -1.57
N ALA A 196 -5.91 28.46 -2.60
CA ALA A 196 -4.68 29.05 -3.12
C ALA A 196 -4.16 30.23 -2.27
#